data_AF-A0A699TLA1-F1
#
_entry.id   AF-A0A699TLA1-F1
#
_cell.length_a   1.000
_cell.length_b   1.000
_cell.length_c   1.000
_cell.angle_alpha   90.00
_cell.angle_beta   90.00
_cell.angle_gamma   90.00
#
_symmetry.space_group_name_H-M   'P 1'
#
loop_
_entity.id
_entity.type
_entity.pdbx_description
1 polymer ?
#
loop_
_entity_poly.entity_id
_entity_poly.type
_entity_poly.pdbx_seq_one_letter_code
_entity_poly.pdbx_strand_id
1 'polypeptide(L)'
;TASRPDIMHATCYCARYQAQPTEKHLTTVKWIFRYLKDTIHIGLWYPKDTSFELTAFSDSDHAGCLDSRKSTSGGIQFLGGDKLVSWSSKKQDCTSMSSAVAEYVSLST
;
A
#
# COMPACT_ATOMS: atom_id res chain seq x y z
N THR A 1 -5.97 -2.31 -11.70
CA THR A 1 -5.88 -3.46 -10.78
C THR A 1 -4.43 -3.64 -10.44
N ALA A 2 -4.05 -3.34 -9.20
CA ALA A 2 -2.65 -3.21 -8.79
C ALA A 2 -1.91 -4.53 -9.04
N SER A 3 -0.88 -4.52 -9.88
CA SER A 3 0.01 -5.67 -10.14
C SER A 3 1.41 -5.48 -9.54
N ARG A 4 1.67 -4.31 -8.93
CA ARG A 4 2.96 -3.87 -8.40
C ARG A 4 2.88 -3.47 -6.92
N PRO A 5 3.05 -4.43 -5.98
CA PRO A 5 3.01 -4.15 -4.54
C PRO A 5 4.14 -3.21 -4.09
N ASP A 6 5.28 -3.29 -4.77
CA ASP A 6 6.50 -2.52 -4.56
C ASP A 6 6.34 -0.99 -4.69
N ILE A 7 5.34 -0.51 -5.46
CA ILE A 7 5.06 0.93 -5.63
C ILE A 7 3.69 1.36 -5.09
N MET A 8 2.94 0.45 -4.47
CA MET A 8 1.58 0.75 -4.01
C MET A 8 1.58 1.93 -3.05
N HIS A 9 2.42 1.89 -2.01
CA HIS A 9 2.43 2.94 -0.99
C HIS A 9 2.74 4.31 -1.60
N ALA A 10 3.77 4.40 -2.46
CA ALA A 10 4.14 5.64 -3.15
C ALA A 10 3.00 6.16 -4.03
N THR A 11 2.30 5.28 -4.73
CA THR A 11 1.16 5.62 -5.59
C THR A 11 -0.01 6.14 -4.75
N CYS A 12 -0.40 5.41 -3.69
CA CYS A 12 -1.46 5.81 -2.76
C CYS A 12 -1.14 7.15 -2.07
N TYR A 13 0.12 7.38 -1.72
CA TYR A 13 0.54 8.66 -1.14
C TYR A 13 0.37 9.81 -2.14
N CYS A 14 0.85 9.67 -3.37
CA CYS A 14 0.71 10.70 -4.40
C CYS A 14 -0.76 11.01 -4.72
N ALA A 15 -1.63 9.99 -4.75
CA ALA A 15 -3.06 10.14 -5.01
C ALA A 15 -3.76 11.08 -4.02
N ARG A 16 -3.26 11.19 -2.78
CA ARG A 16 -3.80 12.11 -1.75
C ARG A 16 -3.77 13.59 -2.19
N TYR A 17 -2.85 13.95 -3.09
CA TYR A 17 -2.65 15.31 -3.56
C TYR A 17 -3.09 15.50 -5.02
N GLN A 18 -3.87 14.58 -5.57
CA GLN A 18 -4.33 14.66 -6.96
C GLN A 18 -5.10 15.95 -7.27
N ALA A 19 -5.87 16.46 -6.30
CA ALA A 19 -6.64 17.70 -6.47
C ALA A 19 -5.76 18.96 -6.53
N GLN A 20 -4.60 18.96 -5.85
CA GLN A 20 -3.68 20.09 -5.81
C GLN A 20 -2.22 19.59 -5.68
N PRO A 21 -1.62 19.05 -6.75
CA PRO A 21 -0.27 18.52 -6.70
C PRO A 21 0.78 19.64 -6.62
N THR A 22 1.90 19.36 -5.94
CA THR A 22 3.08 20.24 -5.89
C THR A 22 4.17 19.70 -6.81
N GLU A 23 5.23 20.46 -7.08
CA GLU A 23 6.39 19.96 -7.85
C GLU A 23 6.99 18.69 -7.26
N LYS A 24 7.02 18.56 -5.92
CA LYS A 24 7.51 17.35 -5.25
C LYS A 24 6.65 16.15 -5.63
N HIS A 25 5.32 16.28 -5.58
CA HIS A 25 4.40 15.21 -5.99
C HIS A 25 4.56 14.84 -7.46
N LEU A 26 4.67 15.84 -8.35
CA LEU A 26 4.88 15.60 -9.78
C LEU A 26 6.21 14.89 -10.07
N THR A 27 7.26 15.21 -9.32
CA THR A 27 8.56 14.55 -9.42
C THR A 27 8.43 13.07 -9.04
N THR A 28 7.80 12.76 -7.91
CA THR A 28 7.57 11.37 -7.49
C THR A 28 6.74 10.58 -8.51
N VAL A 29 5.69 11.19 -9.07
CA VAL A 29 4.87 10.56 -10.11
C VAL A 29 5.69 10.26 -11.38
N LYS A 30 6.54 11.19 -11.83
CA LYS A 30 7.47 10.94 -12.95
C LYS A 30 8.43 9.78 -12.65
N TRP A 31 8.91 9.68 -11.42
CA TRP A 31 9.75 8.57 -10.97
C TRP A 31 8.99 7.23 -11.02
N ILE A 32 7.75 7.19 -10.53
CA ILE A 32 6.89 5.98 -10.61
C ILE A 32 6.71 5.54 -12.06
N PHE A 33 6.42 6.47 -12.97
CA PHE A 33 6.27 6.13 -14.40
C PHE A 33 7.56 5.63 -15.04
N ARG A 34 8.71 6.26 -14.74
CA ARG A 34 10.00 5.79 -15.25
C ARG A 34 10.32 4.39 -14.72
N TYR A 35 10.12 4.18 -13.43
CA TYR A 35 10.30 2.87 -12.80
C TYR A 35 9.42 1.79 -13.46
N LEU A 36 8.14 2.09 -13.72
CA LEU A 36 7.25 1.18 -14.44
C LEU A 36 7.75 0.87 -15.86
N LYS A 37 8.23 1.89 -16.59
CA LYS A 37 8.78 1.73 -17.94
C LYS A 37 10.03 0.84 -17.94
N ASP A 38 10.89 0.97 -16.94
CA ASP A 38 12.15 0.23 -16.86
C ASP A 38 11.96 -1.19 -16.29
N THR A 39 10.83 -1.45 -15.63
CA THR A 39 10.51 -2.73 -14.98
C THR A 39 9.29 -3.44 -15.58
N ILE A 40 9.00 -3.21 -16.85
CA ILE A 40 7.86 -3.82 -17.56
C ILE A 40 7.86 -5.36 -17.55
N HIS A 41 9.03 -5.97 -17.40
CA HIS A 41 9.22 -7.42 -17.38
C HIS A 41 9.07 -8.02 -15.96
N ILE A 42 8.93 -7.17 -14.93
CA ILE A 42 8.73 -7.61 -13.55
C ILE A 42 7.24 -7.86 -13.32
N GLY A 43 6.91 -9.07 -12.88
CA GLY A 43 5.56 -9.48 -12.54
C GLY A 43 5.55 -10.58 -11.48
N LEU A 44 4.38 -10.81 -10.89
CA LEU A 44 4.17 -11.91 -9.97
C LEU A 44 3.85 -13.19 -10.76
N TRP A 45 4.44 -14.31 -10.34
CA TRP A 45 4.20 -15.62 -10.92
C TRP A 45 3.49 -16.52 -9.90
N TYR A 46 2.40 -17.16 -10.33
CA TYR A 46 1.58 -18.02 -9.48
C TYR A 46 1.57 -19.45 -10.03
N PRO A 47 2.28 -20.41 -9.41
CA PRO A 47 2.20 -21.81 -9.80
C PRO A 47 0.81 -22.38 -9.48
N LYS A 48 0.37 -23.33 -10.31
CA LYS A 48 -0.98 -23.93 -10.29
C LYS A 48 -1.27 -24.79 -9.06
N ASP A 49 -0.24 -25.27 -8.36
CA ASP A 49 -0.36 -26.35 -7.38
C ASP A 49 -0.06 -25.90 -5.94
N THR A 50 -1.01 -25.22 -5.29
CA THR A 50 -0.92 -25.01 -3.82
C THR A 50 -2.26 -25.22 -3.15
N SER A 51 -2.20 -25.42 -1.84
CA SER A 51 -3.36 -25.35 -0.95
C SER A 51 -4.15 -24.06 -1.15
N PHE A 52 -5.45 -24.11 -0.87
CA PHE A 52 -6.34 -22.95 -0.90
C PHE A 52 -6.46 -22.35 0.50
N GLU A 53 -5.33 -21.94 1.07
CA GLU A 53 -5.27 -21.29 2.38
C GLU A 53 -5.08 -19.79 2.18
N LEU A 54 -5.97 -18.97 2.74
CA LEU A 54 -5.86 -17.51 2.70
C LEU A 54 -5.24 -17.01 4.00
N THR A 55 -4.07 -16.37 3.90
CA THR A 55 -3.40 -15.72 5.03
C THR A 55 -3.34 -14.22 4.77
N ALA A 56 -3.79 -13.41 5.73
CA ALA A 56 -3.76 -11.96 5.59
C ALA A 56 -2.97 -11.33 6.75
N PHE A 57 -2.20 -10.30 6.42
CA PHE A 57 -1.50 -9.47 7.40
C PHE A 57 -2.00 -8.03 7.24
N SER A 58 -2.18 -7.36 8.38
CA SER A 58 -2.51 -5.94 8.46
C SER A 58 -1.51 -5.28 9.39
N ASP A 59 -1.09 -4.08 9.02
CA ASP A 59 -0.17 -3.25 9.78
C ASP A 59 -0.64 -1.79 9.71
N SER A 60 -0.21 -0.96 10.65
CA SER A 60 -0.43 0.47 10.59
C SER A 60 0.79 1.22 11.09
N ASP A 61 1.16 2.28 10.38
CA ASP A 61 2.04 3.28 10.97
C ASP A 61 1.31 4.05 12.10
N HIS A 62 2.05 4.70 13.00
CA HIS A 62 1.48 5.69 13.92
C HIS A 62 1.87 7.09 13.46
N ALA A 63 0.87 7.89 13.11
CA ALA A 63 1.04 9.27 12.68
C ALA A 63 2.05 9.46 11.54
N GLY A 64 2.12 8.51 10.59
CA GLY A 64 3.10 8.51 9.50
C GLY A 64 2.86 9.60 8.45
N CYS A 65 1.63 10.11 8.30
CA CYS A 65 1.39 11.25 7.42
C CYS A 65 1.88 12.56 8.06
N LEU A 66 2.97 13.15 7.56
CA LEU A 66 3.54 14.38 8.11
C LEU A 66 2.54 15.55 8.16
N ASP A 67 1.71 15.69 7.12
CA ASP A 67 0.78 16.83 7.01
C ASP A 67 -0.41 16.72 7.97
N SER A 68 -0.97 15.52 8.12
CA SER A 68 -2.23 15.32 8.88
C SER A 68 -2.04 14.58 10.20
N ARG A 69 -0.84 14.04 10.45
CA ARG A 69 -0.52 13.11 11.54
C ARG A 69 -1.46 11.91 11.61
N LYS A 70 -2.20 11.62 10.54
CA LYS A 70 -3.02 10.42 10.42
C LYS A 70 -2.16 9.23 10.08
N SER A 71 -2.58 8.09 10.59
CA SER A 71 -1.93 6.81 10.34
C SER A 71 -2.21 6.32 8.92
N THR A 72 -1.36 5.43 8.39
CA THR A 72 -1.59 4.69 7.16
C THR A 72 -1.70 3.21 7.48
N SER A 73 -2.86 2.64 7.20
CA SER A 73 -3.08 1.19 7.25
C SER A 73 -2.51 0.53 6.00
N GLY A 74 -1.78 -0.56 6.19
CA GLY A 74 -1.29 -1.45 5.15
C GLY A 74 -1.91 -2.84 5.30
N GLY A 75 -2.17 -3.50 4.18
CA GLY A 75 -2.65 -4.87 4.17
C GLY A 75 -2.02 -5.67 3.04
N ILE A 76 -1.75 -6.94 3.30
CA ILE A 76 -1.29 -7.92 2.30
C ILE A 76 -2.01 -9.25 2.51
N GLN A 77 -2.39 -9.90 1.42
CA GLN A 77 -3.12 -11.16 1.42
C GLN A 77 -2.39 -12.18 0.55
N PHE A 78 -2.12 -13.34 1.12
CA PHE A 78 -1.46 -14.48 0.49
C PHE A 78 -2.44 -15.64 0.30
N LEU A 79 -2.33 -16.33 -0.83
CA LEU A 79 -3.08 -17.55 -1.13
C LEU A 79 -2.12 -18.74 -1.27
N GLY A 80 -2.41 -19.85 -0.59
CA GLY A 80 -1.53 -21.02 -0.58
C GLY A 80 -0.18 -20.78 0.10
N GLY A 81 -0.13 -19.83 1.04
CA GLY A 81 1.04 -19.50 1.86
C GLY A 81 2.01 -18.50 1.22
N ASP A 82 2.32 -18.62 -0.08
CA ASP A 82 3.39 -17.85 -0.73
C ASP A 82 2.92 -16.88 -1.82
N LYS A 83 1.69 -17.00 -2.31
CA LYS A 83 1.19 -16.15 -3.39
C LYS A 83 0.56 -14.88 -2.89
N LEU A 84 1.27 -13.76 -2.94
CA LEU A 84 0.68 -12.45 -2.68
C LEU A 84 -0.38 -12.12 -3.73
N VAL A 85 -1.67 -12.15 -3.39
CA VAL A 85 -2.80 -11.96 -4.34
C VAL A 85 -3.47 -10.60 -4.23
N SER A 86 -3.32 -9.91 -3.10
CA SER A 86 -3.93 -8.61 -2.86
C SER A 86 -3.11 -7.83 -1.84
N TRP A 87 -3.11 -6.51 -2.00
CA TRP A 87 -2.40 -5.57 -1.13
C TRP A 87 -3.14 -4.24 -1.12
N SER A 88 -3.09 -3.54 0.01
CA SER A 88 -3.73 -2.24 0.21
C SER A 88 -2.84 -1.30 1.01
N SER A 89 -2.95 0.00 0.72
CA SER A 89 -2.37 1.07 1.54
C SER A 89 -3.36 2.22 1.58
N LYS A 90 -3.88 2.50 2.77
CA LYS A 90 -4.98 3.45 2.99
C LYS A 90 -4.64 4.40 4.12
N LYS A 91 -4.82 5.70 3.89
CA LYS A 91 -4.74 6.69 4.98
C LYS A 91 -5.96 6.49 5.89
N GLN A 92 -5.77 6.40 7.20
CA GLN A 92 -6.87 6.37 8.16
C GLN A 92 -7.64 7.70 8.13
N ASP A 93 -8.95 7.64 8.37
CA ASP A 93 -9.81 8.81 8.38
C ASP A 93 -9.73 9.59 9.70
N CYS A 94 -9.40 8.91 10.80
CA CYS A 94 -9.14 9.51 12.10
C CYS A 94 -7.64 9.55 12.43
N THR A 95 -7.28 10.40 13.39
CA THR A 95 -5.93 10.45 13.96
C THR A 95 -5.88 9.50 15.16
N SER A 96 -5.00 8.50 15.12
CA SER A 96 -4.83 7.54 16.21
C SER A 96 -4.00 8.15 17.35
N MET A 97 -4.43 7.96 18.59
CA MET A 97 -3.73 8.49 19.76
C MET A 97 -2.52 7.64 20.18
N SER A 98 -2.41 6.41 19.70
CA SER A 98 -1.30 5.49 19.93
C SER A 98 -1.14 4.51 18.76
N SER A 99 -0.01 3.79 18.73
CA SER A 99 0.21 2.70 17.76
C SER A 99 -0.82 1.59 17.89
N ALA A 100 -1.15 1.14 19.12
CA ALA A 100 -2.15 0.10 19.34
C ALA A 100 -3.54 0.48 18.80
N VAL A 101 -3.92 1.77 18.92
CA VAL A 101 -5.17 2.26 18.33
C VAL A 101 -5.08 2.29 16.80
N ALA A 102 -3.91 2.64 16.25
CA ALA A 102 -3.69 2.64 14.80
C ALA A 102 -3.81 1.22 14.22
N GLU A 103 -3.18 0.23 14.86
CA GLU A 103 -3.28 -1.20 14.50
C GLU A 103 -4.72 -1.73 14.63
N TYR A 104 -5.44 -1.35 15.69
CA TYR A 104 -6.84 -1.74 15.84
C TYR A 104 -7.73 -1.16 14.72
N VAL A 105 -7.49 0.09 14.32
CA VAL A 105 -8.18 0.73 13.19
C VAL A 105 -7.82 0.04 11.86
N SER A 106 -6.58 -0.39 11.65
CA SER A 106 -6.19 -1.10 10.42
C SER A 106 -6.76 -2.51 10.33
N LEU A 107 -7.09 -3.16 11.45
CA LEU A 107 -7.78 -4.46 11.46
C LEU A 107 -9.28 -4.33 11.18
N SER A 108 -9.86 -3.15 11.42
CA SER A 108 -11.30 -2.90 11.26
C SER A 108 -11.68 -2.26 9.92
N THR A 109 -10.70 -1.89 9.09
CA THR A 109 -10.89 -1.15 7.83
C THR A 109 -10.47 -1.98 6.62
#